data_AF-A0A7S8E7R6-F1
#
_entry.id   AF-A0A7S8E7R6-F1
#
_cell.length_a   1.000
_cell.length_b   1.000
_cell.length_c   1.000
_cell.angle_alpha   90.00
_cell.angle_beta   90.00
_cell.angle_gamma   90.00
#
_symmetry.space_group_name_H-M   'P 1'
#
loop_
_entity.id
_entity.type
_entity.pdbx_description
1 polymer ?
#
loop_
_entity_poly.entity_id
_entity_poly.type
_entity_poly.pdbx_seq_one_letter_code
_entity_poly.pdbx_strand_id
1 'polypeptide(L)'
;MNQERYIEAMAKHLPPSAAELRLFDVGGVAGRTLRSLRPDLNVTVTSLNTEQWAYPEAVADAVSAYDIPLQADLMAAVLRLLRPGGRFILVNPFGTVDESLVHTLQGAGYVRILVEAAVEGQGVLIRGERVHDTADTLARVQGVAGRDADVLDLATYRGRYVHLLVRQTPNKPVWRLTPEDVLTWEAAAIRQGDDVLLLGFSSLPKAVGLMQPAVLAYLIHGVNKVGKFSKDVAASWPHGVLLNPTLDHIQHADIQFIDIDPQTAEAPDE
;
A
#
# COMPACT_ATOMS: atom_id res chain seq x y z
N MET A 1 -3.91 21.55 -21.18
CA MET A 1 -3.24 21.00 -19.97
C MET A 1 -2.63 19.65 -20.34
N ASN A 2 -1.44 19.29 -19.84
CA ASN A 2 -0.74 18.06 -20.24
C ASN A 2 -1.43 16.83 -19.60
N GLN A 3 -1.79 15.83 -20.42
CA GLN A 3 -2.35 14.54 -20.02
C GLN A 3 -1.58 13.88 -18.88
N GLU A 4 -0.25 14.03 -18.87
CA GLU A 4 0.61 13.45 -17.84
C GLU A 4 0.28 13.93 -16.43
N ARG A 5 -0.07 15.22 -16.24
CA ARG A 5 -0.42 15.76 -14.91
C ARG A 5 -1.68 15.11 -14.34
N TYR A 6 -2.64 14.80 -15.20
CA TYR A 6 -3.85 14.10 -14.80
C TYR A 6 -3.56 12.65 -14.43
N ILE A 7 -2.66 11.97 -15.15
CA ILE A 7 -2.23 10.61 -14.81
C ILE A 7 -1.39 10.60 -13.51
N GLU A 8 -0.56 11.61 -13.29
CA GLU A 8 0.18 11.79 -12.02
C GLU A 8 -0.76 11.90 -10.82
N ALA A 9 -1.89 12.60 -10.95
CA ALA A 9 -2.90 12.66 -9.91
C ALA A 9 -3.43 11.26 -9.53
N MET A 10 -3.62 10.37 -10.51
CA MET A 10 -4.06 8.99 -10.26
C MET A 10 -3.08 8.21 -9.37
N ALA A 11 -1.77 8.48 -9.48
CA ALA A 11 -0.73 7.71 -8.80
C ALA A 11 -0.88 7.74 -7.26
N LYS A 12 -1.39 8.85 -6.71
CA LYS A 12 -1.64 9.01 -5.26
C LYS A 12 -2.75 8.10 -4.74
N HIS A 13 -3.67 7.68 -5.61
CA HIS A 13 -4.81 6.84 -5.23
C HIS A 13 -4.56 5.36 -5.44
N LEU A 14 -3.43 4.98 -6.04
CA LEU A 14 -3.02 3.57 -6.13
C LEU A 14 -2.94 2.97 -4.72
N PRO A 15 -3.38 1.72 -4.53
CA PRO A 15 -3.18 1.02 -3.27
C PRO A 15 -1.71 1.05 -2.82
N PRO A 16 -1.43 1.08 -1.51
CA PRO A 16 -0.12 0.67 -1.04
C PRO A 16 0.06 -0.80 -1.43
N SER A 17 1.19 -1.14 -2.05
CA SER A 17 1.56 -2.53 -2.33
C SER A 17 2.91 -2.81 -1.70
N ALA A 18 3.07 -4.06 -1.27
CA ALA A 18 4.24 -4.53 -0.58
C ALA A 18 5.37 -4.85 -1.56
N ALA A 19 5.13 -5.65 -2.61
CA ALA A 19 6.21 -6.09 -3.51
C ALA A 19 5.94 -5.79 -4.99
N GLU A 20 4.71 -6.02 -5.45
CA GLU A 20 4.29 -5.80 -6.84
C GLU A 20 2.79 -5.49 -6.84
N LEU A 21 2.36 -4.47 -7.57
CA LEU A 21 0.95 -4.08 -7.69
C LEU A 21 0.45 -4.41 -9.10
N ARG A 22 -0.56 -5.28 -9.20
CA ARG A 22 -1.17 -5.66 -10.48
C ARG A 22 -2.15 -4.57 -10.90
N LEU A 23 -1.71 -3.72 -11.82
CA LEU A 23 -2.50 -2.64 -12.41
C LEU A 23 -3.03 -3.08 -13.77
N PHE A 24 -4.35 -3.02 -13.95
CA PHE A 24 -4.96 -3.17 -15.27
C PHE A 24 -5.29 -1.79 -15.82
N ASP A 25 -4.68 -1.43 -16.96
CA ASP A 25 -4.82 -0.12 -17.58
C ASP A 25 -5.76 -0.20 -18.78
N VAL A 26 -6.95 0.40 -18.64
CA VAL A 26 -8.00 0.37 -19.65
C VAL A 26 -7.63 1.30 -20.80
N GLY A 27 -7.45 0.72 -22.00
CA GLY A 27 -7.03 1.45 -23.20
C GLY A 27 -5.53 1.79 -23.25
N GLY A 28 -4.74 1.45 -22.22
CA GLY A 28 -3.27 1.57 -22.26
C GLY A 28 -2.74 3.01 -22.15
N VAL A 29 -3.54 3.95 -21.66
CA VAL A 29 -3.20 5.38 -21.64
C VAL A 29 -2.37 5.76 -20.41
N ALA A 30 -2.70 5.25 -19.23
CA ALA A 30 -2.11 5.72 -17.96
C ALA A 30 -0.86 4.92 -17.56
N GLY A 31 -0.79 3.65 -17.95
CA GLY A 31 0.10 2.65 -17.38
C GLY A 31 1.58 2.97 -17.49
N ARG A 32 2.02 3.58 -18.60
CA ARG A 32 3.42 3.97 -18.80
C ARG A 32 3.85 5.05 -17.80
N THR A 33 3.06 6.13 -17.67
CA THR A 33 3.33 7.24 -16.76
C THR A 33 3.18 6.79 -15.31
N LEU A 34 2.18 5.96 -15.00
CA LEU A 34 2.04 5.38 -13.66
C LEU A 34 3.25 4.52 -13.28
N ARG A 35 3.75 3.70 -14.21
CA ARG A 35 4.92 2.84 -13.96
C ARG A 35 6.22 3.63 -13.76
N SER A 36 6.39 4.79 -14.41
CA SER A 36 7.54 5.66 -14.14
C SER A 36 7.50 6.26 -12.73
N LEU A 37 6.30 6.52 -12.18
CA LEU A 37 6.11 7.04 -10.82
C LEU A 37 6.13 5.92 -9.76
N ARG A 38 5.70 4.70 -10.15
CA ARG A 38 5.58 3.50 -9.33
C ARG A 38 6.24 2.30 -10.03
N PRO A 39 7.56 2.10 -9.89
CA PRO A 39 8.27 0.99 -10.52
C PRO A 39 7.79 -0.40 -10.07
N ASP A 40 7.09 -0.48 -8.94
CA ASP A 40 6.45 -1.68 -8.41
C ASP A 40 5.17 -2.11 -9.17
N LEU A 41 4.70 -1.32 -10.14
CA LEU A 41 3.53 -1.68 -10.94
C LEU A 41 3.85 -2.75 -11.99
N ASN A 42 3.07 -3.82 -11.94
CA ASN A 42 2.91 -4.77 -13.04
C ASN A 42 1.68 -4.41 -13.85
N VAL A 43 1.92 -3.76 -14.99
CA VAL A 43 0.86 -3.18 -15.82
C VAL A 43 0.41 -4.15 -16.89
N THR A 44 -0.88 -4.47 -16.90
CA THR A 44 -1.56 -5.18 -18.00
C THR A 44 -2.47 -4.21 -18.73
N VAL A 45 -2.22 -4.00 -20.03
CA VAL A 45 -3.13 -3.19 -20.86
C VAL A 45 -4.38 -4.00 -21.20
N THR A 46 -5.55 -3.41 -21.02
CA THR A 46 -6.85 -4.05 -21.31
C THR A 46 -7.60 -3.32 -22.41
N SER A 47 -8.46 -4.07 -23.11
CA SER A 47 -9.31 -3.52 -24.18
C SER A 47 -10.31 -2.51 -23.63
N LEU A 48 -10.68 -1.51 -24.43
CA LEU A 48 -11.84 -0.64 -24.16
C LEU A 48 -13.16 -1.42 -24.21
N ASN A 49 -13.20 -2.55 -24.94
CA ASN A 49 -14.35 -3.44 -24.97
C ASN A 49 -14.26 -4.47 -23.84
N THR A 50 -15.13 -4.34 -22.85
CA THR A 50 -15.18 -5.19 -21.64
C THR A 50 -15.58 -6.63 -21.95
N GLU A 51 -16.31 -6.88 -23.04
CA GLU A 51 -16.70 -8.23 -23.48
C GLU A 51 -15.49 -9.08 -23.88
N GLN A 52 -14.37 -8.44 -24.22
CA GLN A 52 -13.12 -9.11 -24.58
C GLN A 52 -12.28 -9.50 -23.35
N TRP A 53 -12.72 -9.15 -22.14
CA TRP A 53 -11.96 -9.37 -20.92
C TRP A 53 -12.07 -10.81 -20.43
N ALA A 54 -11.21 -11.68 -20.96
CA ALA A 54 -11.08 -13.08 -20.55
C ALA A 54 -10.17 -13.27 -19.32
N TYR A 55 -10.27 -12.37 -18.33
CA TYR A 55 -9.47 -12.46 -17.10
C TYR A 55 -10.20 -13.24 -15.99
N PRO A 56 -9.48 -13.95 -15.11
CA PRO A 56 -10.08 -14.50 -13.89
C PRO A 56 -10.62 -13.39 -12.97
N GLU A 57 -11.54 -13.74 -12.08
CA GLU A 57 -12.05 -12.79 -11.09
C GLU A 57 -11.00 -12.47 -10.02
N ALA A 58 -11.11 -11.29 -9.40
CA ALA A 58 -10.28 -10.88 -8.26
C ALA A 58 -8.76 -11.05 -8.50
N VAL A 59 -8.28 -10.60 -9.66
CA VAL A 59 -6.84 -10.64 -10.01
C VAL A 59 -6.15 -9.28 -9.93
N ALA A 60 -6.89 -8.18 -10.00
CA ALA A 60 -6.33 -6.83 -10.03
C ALA A 60 -6.29 -6.20 -8.63
N ASP A 61 -5.17 -5.57 -8.31
CA ASP A 61 -5.06 -4.72 -7.12
C ASP A 61 -5.61 -3.31 -7.42
N ALA A 62 -5.42 -2.85 -8.66
CA ALA A 62 -6.03 -1.63 -9.16
C ALA A 62 -6.40 -1.74 -10.64
N VAL A 63 -7.39 -0.93 -11.04
CA VAL A 63 -7.74 -0.68 -12.44
C VAL A 63 -7.66 0.83 -12.69
N SER A 64 -6.94 1.24 -13.72
CA SER A 64 -6.86 2.64 -14.18
C SER A 64 -7.64 2.84 -15.47
N ALA A 65 -8.35 3.97 -15.56
CA ALA A 65 -8.99 4.44 -16.80
C ALA A 65 -8.75 5.94 -16.96
N TYR A 66 -8.50 6.40 -18.18
CA TYR A 66 -8.28 7.81 -18.48
C TYR A 66 -9.18 8.24 -19.63
N ASP A 67 -9.97 9.29 -19.40
CA ASP A 67 -10.89 9.90 -20.37
C ASP A 67 -11.88 8.88 -20.97
N ILE A 68 -12.44 8.03 -20.10
CA ILE A 68 -13.43 7.01 -20.45
C ILE A 68 -14.74 7.31 -19.70
N PRO A 69 -15.92 7.21 -20.34
CA PRO A 69 -17.19 7.37 -19.64
C PRO A 69 -17.43 6.23 -18.64
N LEU A 70 -18.04 6.54 -17.50
CA LEU A 70 -18.51 5.54 -16.55
C LEU A 70 -19.75 4.83 -17.09
N GLN A 71 -19.54 3.70 -17.75
CA GLN A 71 -20.61 2.83 -18.23
C GLN A 71 -20.82 1.63 -17.29
N ALA A 72 -22.03 1.10 -17.26
CA ALA A 72 -22.42 0.05 -16.32
C ALA A 72 -21.65 -1.26 -16.54
N ASP A 73 -21.40 -1.61 -17.80
CA ASP A 73 -20.61 -2.78 -18.20
C ASP A 73 -19.15 -2.65 -17.77
N LEU A 74 -18.54 -1.48 -17.96
CA LEU A 74 -17.19 -1.18 -17.45
C LEU A 74 -17.13 -1.33 -15.94
N MET A 75 -18.05 -0.69 -15.22
CA MET A 75 -18.07 -0.76 -13.76
C MET A 75 -18.25 -2.21 -13.25
N ALA A 76 -19.12 -3.00 -13.88
CA ALA A 76 -19.31 -4.41 -13.52
C ALA A 76 -18.07 -5.26 -13.82
N ALA A 77 -17.47 -5.09 -15.01
CA ALA A 77 -16.27 -5.81 -15.42
C ALA A 77 -15.07 -5.48 -14.51
N VAL A 78 -14.91 -4.21 -14.16
CA VAL A 78 -13.87 -3.75 -13.23
C VAL A 78 -14.10 -4.33 -11.83
N LEU A 79 -15.32 -4.29 -11.31
CA LEU A 79 -15.60 -4.80 -9.96
C LEU A 79 -15.31 -6.30 -9.86
N ARG A 80 -15.65 -7.08 -10.90
CA ARG A 80 -15.32 -8.51 -10.99
C ARG A 80 -13.81 -8.75 -10.98
N LEU A 81 -13.07 -7.91 -11.70
CA LEU A 81 -11.62 -8.01 -11.85
C LEU A 81 -10.85 -7.62 -10.58
N LEU A 82 -11.35 -6.62 -9.86
CA LEU A 82 -10.73 -6.13 -8.62
C LEU A 82 -10.76 -7.19 -7.53
N ARG A 83 -9.68 -7.29 -6.76
CA ARG A 83 -9.65 -8.03 -5.51
C ARG A 83 -10.46 -7.31 -4.43
N PRO A 84 -10.87 -8.01 -3.35
CA PRO A 84 -11.41 -7.34 -2.17
C PRO A 84 -10.43 -6.28 -1.64
N GLY A 85 -10.87 -5.03 -1.54
CA GLY A 85 -10.02 -3.86 -1.21
C GLY A 85 -9.26 -3.23 -2.39
N GLY A 86 -9.37 -3.81 -3.59
CA GLY A 86 -8.79 -3.26 -4.82
C GLY A 86 -9.51 -1.99 -5.27
N ARG A 87 -8.80 -1.13 -6.01
CA ARG A 87 -9.28 0.22 -6.35
C ARG A 87 -9.50 0.41 -7.85
N PHE A 88 -10.66 0.92 -8.22
CA PHE A 88 -10.88 1.53 -9.53
C PHE A 88 -10.53 3.01 -9.46
N ILE A 89 -9.68 3.50 -10.36
CA ILE A 89 -9.22 4.88 -10.41
C ILE A 89 -9.44 5.39 -11.83
N LEU A 90 -10.21 6.46 -11.97
CA LEU A 90 -10.54 7.06 -13.24
C LEU A 90 -10.30 8.57 -13.19
N VAL A 91 -9.70 9.12 -14.24
CA VAL A 91 -9.64 10.57 -14.43
C VAL A 91 -10.28 10.93 -15.75
N ASN A 92 -11.22 11.88 -15.71
CA ASN A 92 -11.81 12.49 -16.90
C ASN A 92 -11.42 13.98 -16.92
N PRO A 93 -10.56 14.41 -17.87
CA PRO A 93 -10.07 15.79 -17.92
C PRO A 93 -11.14 16.82 -18.30
N PHE A 94 -12.27 16.37 -18.86
CA PHE A 94 -13.39 17.21 -19.29
C PHE A 94 -14.61 17.11 -18.35
N GLY A 95 -14.56 16.21 -17.36
CA GLY A 95 -15.62 16.02 -16.40
C GLY A 95 -15.60 17.07 -15.28
N THR A 96 -16.71 17.15 -14.56
CA THR A 96 -16.87 17.99 -13.36
C THR A 96 -17.19 17.13 -12.16
N VAL A 97 -16.82 17.60 -10.97
CA VAL A 97 -17.22 16.96 -9.71
C VAL A 97 -18.73 17.05 -9.57
N ASP A 98 -19.38 15.90 -9.40
CA ASP A 98 -20.83 15.77 -9.31
C ASP A 98 -21.19 14.62 -8.36
N GLU A 99 -22.16 14.85 -7.47
CA GLU A 99 -22.65 13.85 -6.51
C GLU A 99 -23.28 12.63 -7.19
N SER A 100 -23.85 12.81 -8.39
CA SER A 100 -24.39 11.70 -9.19
C SER A 100 -23.34 10.64 -9.54
N LEU A 101 -22.06 11.01 -9.63
CA LEU A 101 -20.96 10.06 -9.82
C LEU A 101 -20.82 9.14 -8.60
N VAL A 102 -21.00 9.68 -7.39
CA VAL A 102 -20.98 8.88 -6.16
C VAL A 102 -22.11 7.86 -6.17
N HIS A 103 -23.34 8.28 -6.46
CA HIS A 103 -24.49 7.38 -6.53
C HIS A 103 -24.34 6.33 -7.62
N THR A 104 -23.74 6.69 -8.75
CA THR A 104 -23.45 5.77 -9.86
C THR A 104 -22.51 4.64 -9.40
N LEU A 105 -21.41 4.98 -8.72
CA LEU A 105 -20.49 3.97 -8.17
C LEU A 105 -21.12 3.14 -7.05
N GLN A 106 -21.89 3.76 -6.15
CA GLN A 106 -22.60 3.04 -5.08
C GLN A 106 -23.58 2.03 -5.65
N GLY A 107 -24.39 2.44 -6.64
CA GLY A 107 -25.35 1.58 -7.32
C GLY A 107 -24.68 0.42 -8.07
N ALA A 108 -23.44 0.62 -8.52
CA ALA A 108 -22.62 -0.42 -9.13
C ALA A 108 -21.90 -1.33 -8.12
N GLY A 109 -22.04 -1.11 -6.81
CA GLY A 109 -21.48 -1.97 -5.75
C GLY A 109 -20.10 -1.56 -5.21
N TYR A 110 -19.60 -0.38 -5.57
CA TYR A 110 -18.35 0.15 -5.02
C TYR A 110 -18.58 0.78 -3.63
N VAL A 111 -17.52 0.77 -2.81
CA VAL A 111 -17.48 1.44 -1.50
C VAL A 111 -16.29 2.38 -1.40
N ARG A 112 -16.23 3.18 -0.31
CA ARG A 112 -15.15 4.15 -0.03
C ARG A 112 -14.85 5.09 -1.21
N ILE A 113 -15.95 5.56 -1.81
CA ILE A 113 -15.92 6.35 -3.03
C ILE A 113 -15.36 7.75 -2.74
N LEU A 114 -14.54 8.24 -3.65
CA LEU A 114 -14.01 9.59 -3.67
C LEU A 114 -14.22 10.15 -5.07
N VAL A 115 -14.78 11.37 -5.13
CA VAL A 115 -14.96 12.14 -6.35
C VAL A 115 -14.46 13.55 -6.04
N GLU A 116 -13.40 13.98 -6.71
CA GLU A 116 -12.78 15.29 -6.48
C GLU A 116 -12.23 15.88 -7.76
N ALA A 117 -11.84 17.16 -7.72
CA ALA A 117 -11.19 17.79 -8.87
C ALA A 117 -9.79 17.19 -9.06
N ALA A 118 -9.43 16.84 -10.30
CA ALA A 118 -8.21 16.08 -10.55
C ALA A 118 -6.92 16.93 -10.47
N VAL A 119 -6.84 18.02 -11.25
CA VAL A 119 -5.64 18.88 -11.29
C VAL A 119 -6.06 20.34 -11.24
N GLU A 120 -5.62 21.06 -10.20
CA GLU A 120 -5.81 22.52 -10.08
C GLU A 120 -7.28 22.95 -10.24
N GLY A 121 -8.22 22.14 -9.73
CA GLY A 121 -9.66 22.42 -9.84
C GLY A 121 -10.30 22.05 -11.18
N GLN A 122 -9.55 21.43 -12.10
CA GLN A 122 -10.03 20.99 -13.41
C GLN A 122 -10.09 19.47 -13.51
N GLY A 123 -11.00 19.00 -14.37
CA GLY A 123 -11.31 17.58 -14.54
C GLY A 123 -11.88 16.95 -13.26
N VAL A 124 -12.18 15.67 -13.35
CA VAL A 124 -12.66 14.89 -12.20
C VAL A 124 -11.80 13.64 -12.03
N LEU A 125 -11.38 13.39 -10.80
CA LEU A 125 -10.78 12.15 -10.35
C LEU A 125 -11.84 11.37 -9.57
N ILE A 126 -12.01 10.11 -9.94
CA ILE A 126 -13.00 9.20 -9.39
C ILE A 126 -12.26 7.98 -8.87
N ARG A 127 -12.55 7.58 -7.63
CA ARG A 127 -12.02 6.38 -7.00
C ARG A 127 -13.15 5.59 -6.35
N GLY A 128 -13.19 4.29 -6.60
CA GLY A 128 -14.05 3.34 -5.89
C GLY A 128 -13.27 2.11 -5.44
N GLU A 129 -13.70 1.48 -4.35
CA GLU A 129 -13.08 0.26 -3.81
C GLU A 129 -14.05 -0.92 -3.88
N ARG A 130 -13.55 -2.13 -4.16
CA ARG A 130 -14.34 -3.37 -3.99
C ARG A 130 -14.45 -3.71 -2.51
N VAL A 131 -15.66 -4.06 -2.06
CA VAL A 131 -15.93 -4.50 -0.68
C VAL A 131 -15.00 -5.63 -0.24
N HIS A 132 -14.60 -5.63 1.02
CA HIS A 132 -13.89 -6.75 1.64
C HIS A 132 -14.86 -7.90 1.98
N ASP A 133 -14.49 -9.15 1.68
CA ASP A 133 -15.35 -10.32 1.92
C ASP A 133 -15.51 -10.69 3.41
N THR A 134 -14.78 -10.05 4.33
CA THR A 134 -14.79 -10.37 5.76
C THR A 134 -15.08 -9.12 6.61
N ALA A 135 -15.99 -9.27 7.58
CA ALA A 135 -16.30 -8.24 8.58
C ALA A 135 -15.25 -8.18 9.71
N ASP A 136 -14.47 -9.25 9.91
CA ASP A 136 -13.41 -9.30 10.91
C ASP A 136 -12.14 -8.59 10.41
N THR A 137 -11.77 -7.53 11.13
CA THR A 137 -10.59 -6.72 10.81
C THR A 137 -9.29 -7.52 10.95
N LEU A 138 -9.22 -8.48 11.88
CA LEU A 138 -8.05 -9.33 12.06
C LEU A 138 -7.90 -10.29 10.86
N ALA A 139 -8.98 -11.00 10.52
CA ALA A 139 -9.00 -11.87 9.34
C ALA A 139 -8.69 -11.09 8.05
N ARG A 140 -9.16 -9.85 7.94
CA ARG A 140 -8.85 -8.95 6.81
C ARG A 140 -7.37 -8.62 6.72
N VAL A 141 -6.73 -8.22 7.83
CA VAL A 141 -5.29 -7.91 7.86
C VAL A 141 -4.48 -9.16 7.54
N GLN A 142 -4.82 -10.30 8.13
CA GLN A 142 -4.14 -11.58 7.86
C GLN A 142 -4.32 -12.02 6.41
N GLY A 143 -5.50 -11.84 5.82
CA GLY A 143 -5.77 -12.17 4.43
C GLY A 143 -5.02 -11.28 3.44
N VAL A 144 -4.75 -10.01 3.78
CA VAL A 144 -3.90 -9.11 2.98
C VAL A 144 -2.42 -9.45 3.20
N ALA A 145 -2.01 -9.61 4.46
CA ALA A 145 -0.64 -9.96 4.84
C ALA A 145 -0.21 -11.29 4.21
N GLY A 146 -1.02 -12.35 4.26
CA GLY A 146 -0.67 -13.65 3.68
C GLY A 146 -0.48 -13.67 2.16
N ARG A 147 -0.79 -12.57 1.44
CA ARG A 147 -0.62 -12.48 -0.02
C ARG A 147 0.76 -12.01 -0.43
N ASP A 148 1.45 -11.23 0.40
CA ASP A 148 2.83 -10.85 0.07
C ASP A 148 3.76 -12.02 0.40
N ALA A 149 4.83 -12.17 -0.36
CA ALA A 149 5.80 -13.23 -0.14
C ALA A 149 6.47 -13.09 1.24
N ASP A 150 6.67 -14.20 1.93
CA ASP A 150 7.44 -14.25 3.17
C ASP A 150 8.94 -14.35 2.85
N VAL A 151 9.77 -13.87 3.78
CA VAL A 151 11.25 -13.99 3.72
C VAL A 151 11.80 -13.48 2.38
N LEU A 152 11.67 -12.17 2.17
CA LEU A 152 12.19 -11.50 0.98
C LEU A 152 13.66 -11.09 1.18
N ASP A 153 14.42 -11.10 0.10
CA ASP A 153 15.74 -10.47 0.05
C ASP A 153 15.59 -8.99 -0.30
N LEU A 154 16.11 -8.11 0.57
CA LEU A 154 16.08 -6.67 0.36
C LEU A 154 16.74 -6.26 -0.97
N ALA A 155 17.77 -6.96 -1.42
CA ALA A 155 18.43 -6.63 -2.69
C ALA A 155 17.49 -6.79 -3.88
N THR A 156 16.71 -7.87 -3.91
CA THR A 156 15.78 -8.21 -5.01
C THR A 156 14.37 -7.66 -4.82
N TYR A 157 14.06 -7.14 -3.64
CA TYR A 157 12.80 -6.49 -3.32
C TYR A 157 12.50 -5.29 -4.23
N ARG A 158 11.35 -5.29 -4.92
CA ARG A 158 10.98 -4.23 -5.87
C ARG A 158 10.20 -3.07 -5.25
N GLY A 159 9.74 -3.22 -4.01
CA GLY A 159 9.02 -2.16 -3.32
C GLY A 159 9.93 -0.99 -2.96
N ARG A 160 9.32 0.20 -2.86
CA ARG A 160 10.03 1.45 -2.58
C ARG A 160 10.33 1.66 -1.11
N TYR A 161 9.56 1.02 -0.23
CA TYR A 161 9.59 1.27 1.20
C TYR A 161 9.74 -0.01 2.00
N VAL A 162 10.41 0.10 3.13
CA VAL A 162 10.51 -0.91 4.19
C VAL A 162 9.90 -0.32 5.45
N HIS A 163 9.11 -1.10 6.15
CA HIS A 163 8.49 -0.73 7.41
C HIS A 163 9.20 -1.46 8.56
N LEU A 164 9.46 -0.77 9.66
CA LEU A 164 10.03 -1.36 10.87
C LEU A 164 9.02 -1.24 12.02
N LEU A 165 8.96 -2.27 12.87
CA LEU A 165 8.29 -2.17 14.17
C LEU A 165 9.22 -1.41 15.13
N VAL A 166 8.75 -0.27 15.63
CA VAL A 166 9.56 0.69 16.38
C VAL A 166 9.01 0.91 17.78
N ARG A 167 9.92 0.98 18.74
CA ARG A 167 9.71 1.57 20.06
C ARG A 167 10.19 3.02 20.02
N GLN A 168 9.25 3.95 20.10
CA GLN A 168 9.53 5.38 20.21
C GLN A 168 9.51 5.82 21.68
N THR A 169 10.54 6.58 22.07
CA THR A 169 10.59 7.30 23.35
C THR A 169 10.81 8.80 23.09
N PRO A 170 10.00 9.71 23.66
CA PRO A 170 8.80 9.42 24.45
C PRO A 170 7.66 8.87 23.56
N ASN A 171 6.79 8.05 24.15
CA ASN A 171 5.59 7.53 23.48
C ASN A 171 4.51 8.61 23.38
N LYS A 172 4.77 9.62 22.54
CA LYS A 172 3.90 10.74 22.25
C LYS A 172 3.58 10.76 20.75
N PRO A 173 2.31 10.99 20.36
CA PRO A 173 2.00 11.27 18.97
C PRO A 173 2.62 12.61 18.54
N VAL A 174 2.84 12.79 17.24
CA VAL A 174 3.59 13.94 16.68
C VAL A 174 3.03 15.28 17.16
N TRP A 175 1.71 15.43 17.23
CA TRP A 175 1.04 16.66 17.67
C TRP A 175 1.15 16.95 19.19
N ARG A 176 1.69 16.03 19.99
CA ARG A 176 2.01 16.24 21.42
C ARG A 176 3.50 16.42 21.68
N LEU A 177 4.34 16.27 20.66
CA LEU A 177 5.78 16.50 20.81
C LEU A 177 6.02 18.00 20.95
N THR A 178 6.92 18.36 21.87
CA THR A 178 7.43 19.73 21.98
C THR A 178 8.84 19.81 21.38
N PRO A 179 9.34 21.00 21.02
CA PRO A 179 10.70 21.16 20.49
C PRO A 179 11.81 20.65 21.42
N GLU A 180 11.53 20.54 22.72
CA GLU A 180 12.46 20.04 23.74
C GLU A 180 12.44 18.50 23.88
N ASP A 181 11.44 17.82 23.31
CA ASP A 181 11.36 16.36 23.36
C ASP A 181 12.48 15.75 22.49
N VAL A 182 13.42 15.04 23.12
CA VAL A 182 14.42 14.23 22.40
C VAL A 182 13.79 12.89 22.03
N LEU A 183 13.54 12.72 20.73
CA LEU A 183 12.89 11.54 20.19
C LEU A 183 13.92 10.48 19.82
N THR A 184 13.83 9.31 20.46
CA THR A 184 14.65 8.14 20.14
C THR A 184 13.77 7.01 19.63
N TRP A 185 14.24 6.35 18.58
CA TRP A 185 13.58 5.18 17.99
C TRP A 185 14.50 3.97 18.11
N GLU A 186 13.93 2.85 18.54
CA GLU A 186 14.61 1.56 18.50
C GLU A 186 13.76 0.60 17.68
N ALA A 187 14.34 -0.02 16.66
CA ALA A 187 13.70 -0.99 15.79
C ALA A 187 13.84 -2.41 16.35
N ALA A 188 12.78 -3.19 16.27
CA ALA A 188 12.81 -4.61 16.64
C ALA A 188 13.74 -5.40 15.70
N ALA A 189 14.61 -6.20 16.30
CA ALA A 189 15.60 -7.03 15.62
C ALA A 189 15.69 -8.41 16.27
N ILE A 190 16.19 -9.39 15.53
CA ILE A 190 16.55 -10.69 16.06
C ILE A 190 18.04 -10.93 15.93
N ARG A 191 18.60 -11.71 16.85
CA ARG A 191 19.95 -12.26 16.70
C ARG A 191 19.89 -13.62 16.00
N GLN A 192 20.67 -13.79 14.94
CA GLN A 192 20.81 -15.05 14.22
C GLN A 192 22.30 -15.39 14.09
N GLY A 193 22.80 -16.24 15.00
CA GLY A 193 24.25 -16.45 15.14
C GLY A 193 24.92 -15.19 15.70
N ASP A 194 25.97 -14.71 15.02
CA ASP A 194 26.67 -13.47 15.36
C ASP A 194 26.03 -12.23 14.72
N ASP A 195 25.10 -12.43 13.78
CA ASP A 195 24.46 -11.35 13.04
C ASP A 195 23.21 -10.83 13.75
N VAL A 196 22.97 -9.53 13.59
CA VAL A 196 21.74 -8.85 14.02
C VAL A 196 20.94 -8.46 12.78
N LEU A 197 19.70 -8.94 12.72
CA LEU A 197 18.78 -8.70 11.61
C LEU A 197 17.59 -7.87 12.09
N LEU A 198 17.40 -6.68 11.50
CA LEU A 198 16.22 -5.87 11.71
C LEU A 198 14.99 -6.57 11.12
N LEU A 199 13.87 -6.55 11.86
CA LEU A 199 12.59 -7.09 11.38
C LEU A 199 11.94 -6.06 10.45
N GLY A 200 12.11 -6.26 9.15
CA GLY A 200 11.55 -5.41 8.10
C GLY A 200 10.25 -5.97 7.51
N PHE A 201 9.38 -5.07 7.05
CA PHE A 201 8.13 -5.43 6.40
C PHE A 201 7.93 -4.64 5.12
N SER A 202 7.55 -5.34 4.06
CA SER A 202 7.25 -4.73 2.76
C SER A 202 6.00 -3.83 2.80
N SER A 203 5.08 -4.07 3.74
CA SER A 203 3.85 -3.29 3.89
C SER A 203 3.40 -3.19 5.35
N LEU A 204 2.58 -2.18 5.65
CA LEU A 204 1.93 -2.06 6.96
C LEU A 204 1.04 -3.28 7.29
N PRO A 205 0.21 -3.82 6.36
CA PRO A 205 -0.51 -5.07 6.60
C PRO A 205 0.40 -6.24 7.02
N LYS A 206 1.58 -6.41 6.40
CA LYS A 206 2.55 -7.44 6.81
C LYS A 206 3.08 -7.19 8.22
N ALA A 207 3.46 -5.95 8.53
CA ALA A 207 3.92 -5.57 9.86
C ALA A 207 2.86 -5.87 10.93
N VAL A 208 1.61 -5.45 10.71
CA VAL A 208 0.50 -5.70 11.63
C VAL A 208 0.16 -7.19 11.70
N GLY A 209 0.20 -7.90 10.58
CA GLY A 209 -0.07 -9.33 10.47
C GLY A 209 0.87 -10.18 11.33
N LEU A 210 2.15 -9.81 11.44
CA LEU A 210 3.08 -10.43 12.40
C LEU A 210 2.88 -9.88 13.82
N MET A 211 2.80 -8.54 13.96
CA MET A 211 2.80 -7.87 15.26
C MET A 211 1.65 -8.33 16.14
N GLN A 212 0.43 -8.47 15.61
CA GLN A 212 -0.73 -8.86 16.41
C GLN A 212 -0.55 -10.22 17.10
N PRO A 213 -0.27 -11.34 16.40
CA PRO A 213 -0.03 -12.61 17.06
C PRO A 213 1.26 -12.61 17.90
N ALA A 214 2.31 -11.89 17.50
CA ALA A 214 3.55 -11.82 18.27
C ALA A 214 3.37 -11.11 19.63
N VAL A 215 2.58 -10.04 19.69
CA VAL A 215 2.23 -9.34 20.93
C VAL A 215 1.31 -10.21 21.80
N LEU A 216 0.31 -10.88 21.21
CA LEU A 216 -0.57 -11.80 21.95
C LEU A 216 0.20 -12.99 22.54
N ALA A 217 1.25 -13.45 21.86
CA ALA A 217 2.17 -14.48 22.34
C ALA A 217 3.27 -13.93 23.26
N TYR A 218 3.25 -12.64 23.62
CA TYR A 218 4.25 -11.95 24.43
C TYR A 218 5.69 -11.95 23.88
N LEU A 219 5.87 -12.26 22.59
CA LEU A 219 7.19 -12.31 21.94
C LEU A 219 7.78 -10.90 21.75
N ILE A 220 6.95 -9.95 21.28
CA ILE A 220 7.37 -8.56 21.06
C ILE A 220 6.62 -7.66 22.03
N HIS A 221 7.33 -6.74 22.68
CA HIS A 221 6.77 -5.81 23.65
C HIS A 221 7.33 -4.39 23.50
N GLY A 222 6.49 -3.39 23.81
CA GLY A 222 6.87 -1.97 23.78
C GLY A 222 6.92 -1.33 22.38
N VAL A 223 6.55 -2.05 21.32
CA VAL A 223 6.34 -1.45 19.99
C VAL A 223 5.12 -0.53 20.06
N ASN A 224 5.29 0.72 19.64
CA ASN A 224 4.24 1.74 19.66
C ASN A 224 4.18 2.54 18.35
N LYS A 225 5.02 2.19 17.37
CA LYS A 225 5.08 2.86 16.08
C LYS A 225 5.50 1.89 14.99
N VAL A 226 5.09 2.20 13.76
CA VAL A 226 5.65 1.59 12.55
C VAL A 226 6.37 2.69 11.79
N GLY A 227 7.69 2.60 11.69
CA GLY A 227 8.50 3.53 10.91
C GLY A 227 8.53 3.11 9.45
N LYS A 228 8.36 4.06 8.52
CA LYS A 228 8.44 3.84 7.08
C LYS A 228 9.75 4.42 6.58
N PHE A 229 10.54 3.66 5.83
CA PHE A 229 11.84 4.05 5.32
C PHE A 229 11.91 3.74 3.83
N SER A 230 12.66 4.52 3.06
CA SER A 230 12.95 4.16 1.68
C SER A 230 13.84 2.91 1.62
N LYS A 231 13.75 2.17 0.52
CA LYS A 231 14.62 1.00 0.29
C LYS A 231 16.10 1.37 0.34
N ASP A 232 16.47 2.54 -0.17
CA ASP A 232 17.86 3.00 -0.21
C ASP A 232 18.40 3.30 1.20
N VAL A 233 17.58 3.92 2.05
CA VAL A 233 17.89 4.11 3.48
C VAL A 233 18.05 2.74 4.15
N ALA A 234 17.11 1.83 3.93
CA ALA A 234 17.16 0.49 4.53
C ALA A 234 18.42 -0.31 4.11
N ALA A 235 18.84 -0.17 2.85
CA ALA A 235 20.04 -0.81 2.32
C ALA A 235 21.35 -0.22 2.88
N SER A 236 21.31 0.97 3.47
CA SER A 236 22.48 1.65 4.04
C SER A 236 22.72 1.32 5.52
N TRP A 237 21.79 0.61 6.18
CA TRP A 237 21.93 0.28 7.58
C TRP A 237 23.11 -0.68 7.83
N PRO A 238 23.78 -0.57 8.98
CA PRO A 238 24.89 -1.45 9.35
C PRO A 238 24.44 -2.89 9.67
N HIS A 239 23.13 -3.11 9.80
CA HIS A 239 22.52 -4.39 10.13
C HIS A 239 21.76 -4.94 8.92
N GLY A 240 21.74 -6.26 8.79
CA GLY A 240 20.90 -6.92 7.79
C GLY A 240 19.41 -6.70 8.08
N VAL A 241 18.56 -6.84 7.06
CA VAL A 241 17.10 -6.76 7.21
C VAL A 241 16.50 -8.09 6.83
N LEU A 242 15.81 -8.73 7.78
CA LEU A 242 14.95 -9.87 7.49
C LEU A 242 13.59 -9.32 7.06
N LEU A 243 13.30 -9.35 5.76
CA LEU A 243 12.10 -8.74 5.19
C LEU A 243 10.93 -9.74 5.16
N ASN A 244 9.77 -9.34 5.69
CA ASN A 244 8.58 -10.17 5.92
C ASN A 244 8.87 -11.47 6.71
N PRO A 245 9.40 -11.37 7.94
CA PRO A 245 9.58 -12.53 8.81
C PRO A 245 8.22 -13.14 9.18
N THR A 246 8.22 -14.43 9.49
CA THR A 246 7.05 -15.16 10.03
C THR A 246 7.17 -15.33 11.55
N LEU A 247 6.10 -15.78 12.22
CA LEU A 247 6.13 -16.07 13.66
C LEU A 247 7.22 -17.08 14.03
N ASP A 248 7.39 -18.12 13.23
CA ASP A 248 8.39 -19.17 13.47
C ASP A 248 9.81 -18.61 13.54
N HIS A 249 10.11 -17.56 12.76
CA HIS A 249 11.42 -16.91 12.77
C HIS A 249 11.71 -16.17 14.08
N ILE A 250 10.66 -15.71 14.79
CA ILE A 250 10.82 -14.89 15.99
C ILE A 250 10.47 -15.64 17.28
N GLN A 251 9.75 -16.76 17.21
CA GLN A 251 9.25 -17.50 18.38
C GLN A 251 10.35 -18.00 19.32
N HIS A 252 11.53 -18.28 18.77
CA HIS A 252 12.70 -18.76 19.52
C HIS A 252 13.89 -17.82 19.43
N ALA A 253 13.70 -16.64 18.83
CA ALA A 253 14.77 -15.68 18.66
C ALA A 253 14.94 -14.79 19.89
N ASP A 254 16.17 -14.35 20.12
CA ASP A 254 16.46 -13.27 21.06
C ASP A 254 16.09 -11.94 20.41
N ILE A 255 14.95 -11.38 20.81
CA ILE A 255 14.44 -10.11 20.29
C ILE A 255 15.10 -8.96 21.04
N GLN A 256 15.79 -8.12 20.29
CA GLN A 256 16.43 -6.91 20.78
C GLN A 256 15.92 -5.68 20.05
N PHE A 257 16.18 -4.52 20.61
CA PHE A 257 15.79 -3.22 20.06
C PHE A 257 17.06 -2.46 19.72
N ILE A 258 17.19 -2.05 18.45
CA ILE A 258 18.40 -1.43 17.90
C ILE A 258 18.08 0.01 17.53
N ASP A 259 18.94 0.94 17.96
CA ASP A 259 18.78 2.36 17.63
C ASP A 259 18.65 2.57 16.12
N ILE A 260 17.64 3.35 15.73
CA ILE A 260 17.40 3.74 14.35
C ILE A 260 17.15 5.25 14.31
N ASP A 261 17.73 5.93 13.31
CA ASP A 261 17.58 7.38 13.20
C ASP A 261 16.17 7.75 12.69
N PRO A 262 15.32 8.38 13.53
CA PRO A 262 13.98 8.79 13.14
C PRO A 262 13.96 9.82 12.01
N GLN A 263 15.05 10.59 11.81
CA GLN A 263 15.11 11.62 10.76
C GLN A 263 15.23 11.02 9.35
N THR A 264 15.61 9.75 9.26
CA THR A 264 15.70 9.02 7.98
C THR A 264 14.37 8.38 7.57
N ALA A 265 13.34 8.49 8.42
CA ALA A 265 12.01 7.97 8.13
C ALA A 265 11.24 8.88 7.16
N GLU A 266 10.49 8.24 6.27
CA GLU A 266 9.54 8.89 5.37
C GLU A 266 8.29 9.35 6.14
N ALA A 267 7.68 10.43 5.66
CA ALA A 267 6.38 10.84 6.18
C ALA A 267 5.33 9.72 5.96
N PRO A 268 4.33 9.58 6.86
CA PRO A 268 3.18 8.74 6.61
C PRO A 268 2.47 9.16 5.32
N ASP A 269 1.86 8.22 4.59
CA ASP A 269 1.10 8.50 3.36
C ASP A 269 -0.27 9.19 3.62
N GLU A 270 -0.49 9.76 4.82
CA GLU A 270 -1.75 10.39 5.26
C GLU A 270 -1.65 11.92 5.38
#